data_AF-A0A7J9N7S2-F1
#
_entry.id   AF-A0A7J9N7S2-F1
#
_cell.length_a   1.000
_cell.length_b   1.000
_cell.length_c   1.000
_cell.angle_alpha   90.00
_cell.angle_beta   90.00
_cell.angle_gamma   90.00
#
_symmetry.space_group_name_H-M   'P 1'
#
loop_
_entity.id
_entity.type
_entity.pdbx_description
1 polymer ?
#
loop_
_entity_poly.entity_id
_entity_poly.type
_entity_poly.pdbx_seq_one_letter_code
_entity_poly.pdbx_strand_id
1 'polypeptide(L)'
;MGPQEPEQNITHMDASLYKAAVEGNIEEFNNKHGLQLESLKTPNHDNLLHLNLATQENATLLFNIFLSIINFFPLLYGCFSPPM
;
A
#
# COMPACT_ATOMS: atom_id res chain seq x y z
N MET A 1 -24.50 1.18 26.78
CA MET A 1 -23.20 1.76 26.35
C MET A 1 -22.51 0.69 25.54
N GLY A 2 -22.55 0.80 24.20
CA GLY A 2 -21.82 -0.13 23.32
C GLY A 2 -20.32 0.16 23.36
N PRO A 3 -19.46 -0.77 22.90
CA PRO A 3 -18.03 -0.53 22.85
C PRO A 3 -17.79 0.68 21.94
N GLN A 4 -17.14 1.71 22.48
CA GLN A 4 -16.58 2.76 21.64
C GLN A 4 -15.56 2.07 20.72
N GLU A 5 -15.76 2.17 19.41
CA GLU A 5 -14.72 1.76 18.46
C GLU A 5 -13.42 2.46 18.87
N PRO A 6 -12.28 1.75 18.89
CA PRO A 6 -11.02 2.38 19.23
C PRO A 6 -10.85 3.55 18.27
N GLU A 7 -10.69 4.76 18.81
CA GLU A 7 -10.31 5.94 18.01
C GLU A 7 -9.07 5.54 17.23
N GLN A 8 -9.25 5.26 15.94
CA GLN A 8 -8.16 4.93 15.06
C GLN A 8 -7.30 6.18 15.04
N ASN A 9 -6.06 6.10 15.52
CA ASN A 9 -5.09 7.19 15.46
C ASN A 9 -4.71 7.39 13.99
N ILE A 10 -5.63 7.99 13.23
CA ILE A 10 -5.55 8.12 11.78
C ILE A 10 -4.53 9.20 11.51
N THR A 11 -3.38 8.78 11.00
CA THR A 11 -2.44 9.72 10.40
C THR A 11 -2.96 10.05 9.01
N HIS A 12 -3.39 11.29 8.80
CA HIS A 12 -3.86 11.73 7.50
C HIS A 12 -2.73 11.79 6.49
N MET A 13 -3.04 11.35 5.28
CA MET A 13 -2.11 11.37 4.16
C MET A 13 -1.81 12.81 3.70
N ASP A 14 -0.53 13.12 3.53
CA ASP A 14 -0.11 14.40 2.96
C ASP A 14 -0.60 14.58 1.51
N ALA A 15 -0.86 15.83 1.12
CA ALA A 15 -1.36 16.16 -0.21
C ALA A 15 -0.43 15.70 -1.35
N SER A 16 0.89 15.72 -1.14
CA SER A 16 1.86 15.24 -2.12
C SER A 16 1.79 13.73 -2.30
N LEU A 17 1.61 12.97 -1.22
CA LEU A 17 1.45 11.51 -1.25
C LEU A 17 0.12 11.11 -1.88
N TYR A 18 -0.96 11.84 -1.55
CA TYR A 18 -2.26 11.66 -2.19
C TYR A 18 -2.15 11.83 -3.70
N LYS A 19 -1.54 12.94 -4.15
CA LYS A 19 -1.33 13.21 -5.58
C LYS A 19 -0.48 12.12 -6.23
N ALA A 20 0.65 11.75 -5.62
CA ALA A 20 1.53 10.71 -6.15
C ALA A 20 0.82 9.35 -6.27
N ALA A 21 -0.07 9.01 -5.35
CA ALA A 21 -0.86 7.78 -5.42
C ALA A 21 -1.96 7.84 -6.49
N VAL A 22 -2.63 8.98 -6.68
CA VAL A 22 -3.59 9.19 -7.79
C VAL A 22 -2.89 9.10 -9.15
N GLU A 23 -1.69 9.65 -9.26
CA GLU A 23 -0.88 9.63 -10.49
C GLU A 23 -0.08 8.32 -10.64
N GLY A 24 -0.19 7.39 -9.68
CA GLY A 24 0.61 6.16 -9.57
C GLY A 24 2.11 6.37 -9.75
N ASN A 25 2.64 7.50 -9.29
CA ASN A 25 4.06 7.84 -9.33
C ASN A 25 4.81 7.11 -8.21
N ILE A 26 5.24 5.88 -8.50
CA ILE A 26 5.91 4.98 -7.55
C ILE A 26 7.25 5.54 -7.07
N GLU A 27 7.93 6.35 -7.89
CA GLU A 27 9.26 6.89 -7.55
C GLU A 27 9.22 7.78 -6.30
N GLU A 28 8.11 8.50 -6.08
CA GLU A 28 7.90 9.31 -4.88
C GLU A 28 7.84 8.45 -3.61
N PHE A 29 7.49 7.16 -3.72
CA PHE A 29 7.41 6.25 -2.57
C PHE A 29 8.70 5.47 -2.31
N ASN A 30 9.58 5.34 -3.32
CA ASN A 30 10.83 4.59 -3.21
C ASN A 30 11.79 5.16 -2.15
N ASN A 31 11.79 6.47 -1.91
CA ASN A 31 12.66 7.09 -0.90
C ASN A 31 12.01 7.16 0.50
N LYS A 32 10.81 6.61 0.66
CA LYS A 32 9.98 6.76 1.86
C LYS A 32 9.86 5.47 2.68
N HIS A 33 10.86 4.58 2.60
CA HIS A 33 10.92 3.31 3.33
C HIS A 33 10.77 3.44 4.87
N GLY A 34 11.01 4.61 5.46
CA GLY A 34 10.80 4.89 6.88
C GLY A 34 9.39 5.38 7.25
N LEU A 35 8.55 5.68 6.27
CA LEU A 35 7.15 6.05 6.49
C LEU A 35 6.29 4.77 6.54
N GLN A 36 5.44 4.66 7.55
CA GLN A 36 4.42 3.60 7.63
C GLN A 36 3.29 3.91 6.65
N LEU A 37 3.55 3.76 5.34
CA LEU A 37 2.63 4.12 4.26
C LEU A 37 1.24 3.45 4.39
N GLU A 38 1.18 2.29 5.04
CA GLU A 38 -0.04 1.54 5.37
C GLU A 38 -0.93 2.18 6.45
N SER A 39 -0.35 3.01 7.33
CA SER A 39 -1.08 3.73 8.37
C SER A 39 -1.64 5.06 7.88
N LEU A 40 -1.16 5.56 6.72
CA LEU A 40 -1.65 6.77 6.09
C LEU A 40 -3.02 6.54 5.47
N LYS A 41 -4.00 7.36 5.86
CA LYS A 41 -5.37 7.26 5.36
C LYS A 41 -5.88 8.58 4.81
N THR A 42 -6.80 8.50 3.87
CA THR A 42 -7.65 9.63 3.48
C THR A 42 -8.70 9.90 4.57
N PRO A 43 -9.39 11.05 4.56
CA PRO A 43 -10.57 11.26 5.40
C PRO A 43 -11.65 10.18 5.22
N ASN A 44 -11.69 9.55 4.03
CA ASN A 44 -12.61 8.45 3.71
C ASN A 44 -12.08 7.07 4.14
N HIS A 45 -10.97 7.02 4.89
CA HIS A 45 -10.35 5.80 5.41
C HIS A 45 -9.70 4.90 4.34
N ASP A 46 -9.52 5.42 3.12
CA ASP A 46 -8.79 4.76 2.05
C ASP A 46 -7.28 4.84 2.28
N ASN A 47 -6.55 3.79 1.92
CA ASN A 47 -5.08 3.80 1.91
C ASN A 47 -4.55 4.10 0.49
N LEU A 48 -3.22 4.21 0.37
CA LEU A 48 -2.55 4.46 -0.91
C LEU A 48 -2.91 3.44 -1.99
N LEU A 49 -3.09 2.17 -1.62
CA LEU A 49 -3.45 1.11 -2.55
C LEU A 49 -4.88 1.29 -3.09
N HIS A 50 -5.84 1.65 -2.22
CA HIS A 50 -7.21 1.97 -2.64
C HIS A 50 -7.22 3.15 -3.61
N LEU A 51 -6.48 4.20 -3.27
CA LEU A 51 -6.43 5.42 -4.08
C LEU A 51 -5.85 5.16 -5.47
N ASN A 52 -4.76 4.40 -5.50
CA ASN A 52 -4.09 4.03 -6.73
C ASN A 52 -4.91 3.04 -7.61
N LEU A 53 -5.71 2.17 -6.98
CA LEU A 53 -6.58 1.24 -7.70
C LEU A 53 -7.84 1.94 -8.24
N ALA A 54 -8.34 2.95 -7.52
CA ALA A 54 -9.48 3.76 -7.94
C ALA A 54 -9.20 4.61 -9.20
N THR A 55 -7.92 4.84 -9.51
CA THR A 55 -7.47 5.53 -10.73
C THR A 55 -7.23 4.53 -11.85
N GLN A 56 -8.20 4.47 -12.78
CA GLN A 56 -8.33 3.44 -13.82
C GLN A 56 -7.11 3.28 -14.74
N GLU A 57 -6.34 4.34 -15.01
CA GLU A 57 -5.16 4.29 -15.88
C GLU A 57 -3.91 3.71 -15.18
N ASN A 58 -3.79 3.91 -13.87
CA ASN A 58 -2.65 3.47 -13.05
C ASN A 58 -2.87 2.11 -12.39
N ALA A 59 -4.13 1.74 -12.19
CA ALA A 59 -4.54 0.45 -11.63
C ALA A 59 -3.90 -0.74 -12.35
N THR A 60 -3.83 -0.72 -13.68
CA THR A 60 -3.27 -1.82 -14.47
C THR A 60 -1.76 -1.98 -14.27
N LEU A 61 -1.01 -0.87 -14.25
CA LEU A 61 0.45 -0.90 -14.08
C LEU A 61 0.82 -1.40 -12.67
N LEU A 62 0.11 -0.92 -11.65
CA LEU A 62 0.38 -1.28 -10.27
C LEU A 62 -0.13 -2.66 -9.88
N PHE A 63 -1.23 -3.11 -10.48
CA PHE A 63 -1.65 -4.51 -10.41
C PHE A 63 -0.58 -5.44 -11.01
N ASN A 64 0.02 -5.07 -12.14
CA ASN A 64 1.11 -5.85 -12.74
C ASN A 64 2.37 -5.88 -11.86
N ILE A 65 2.77 -4.77 -11.24
CA ILE A 65 3.91 -4.73 -10.30
C ILE A 65 3.63 -5.57 -9.06
N PHE A 66 2.44 -5.42 -8.46
CA PHE A 66 2.04 -6.19 -7.28
C PHE A 66 2.02 -7.70 -7.58
N LEU A 67 1.45 -8.10 -8.71
CA LEU A 67 1.51 -9.48 -9.18
C LEU A 67 2.95 -9.95 -9.42
N SER A 68 3.83 -9.10 -9.96
CA SER A 68 5.24 -9.45 -10.13
C SER A 68 5.95 -9.69 -8.80
N ILE A 69 5.66 -8.88 -7.78
CA ILE A 69 6.21 -9.07 -6.42
C ILE A 69 5.68 -10.38 -5.83
N ILE A 70 4.36 -10.61 -5.88
CA ILE A 70 3.75 -11.85 -5.38
C ILE A 70 4.27 -13.07 -6.10
N ASN A 71 4.49 -13.03 -7.41
CA ASN A 71 5.03 -14.18 -8.15
C ASN A 71 6.53 -14.41 -7.91
N PHE A 72 7.28 -13.37 -7.51
CA PHE A 72 8.70 -13.49 -7.18
C PHE A 72 8.94 -14.05 -5.77
N PHE A 73 8.10 -13.68 -4.80
CA PHE A 73 8.19 -14.15 -3.40
C PHE A 73 8.06 -15.68 -3.16
N PRO A 74 7.30 -16.51 -3.90
CA PRO A 74 7.21 -17.95 -3.69
C PRO A 74 8.52 -18.70 -3.98
N LEU A 75 9.51 -18.08 -4.64
CA LEU A 75 10.86 -18.67 -4.76
C LEU A 75 11.64 -18.69 -3.45
N LEU A 76 11.26 -17.88 -2.45
CA LEU A 76 11.93 -17.85 -1.14
C LEU A 76 11.40 -18.92 -0.18
N TYR A 77 10.16 -19.38 -0.35
CA TYR A 77 9.59 -20.45 0.47
C TYR A 77 10.11 -21.84 0.09
N GLY A 78 10.58 -22.04 -1.14
CA GLY A 78 11.18 -23.31 -1.58
C GLY A 78 12.59 -23.58 -1.02
N CYS A 79 13.32 -22.54 -0.59
CA CYS A 79 14.68 -22.66 -0.03
C CYS A 79 14.72 -22.93 1.47
N PHE A 80 13.57 -22.88 2.16
CA PHE A 80 13.49 -23.01 3.63
C PHE A 80 12.63 -24.21 4.05
N SER A 81 12.69 -25.32 3.31
CA SER A 81 12.26 -26.62 3.85
C SER A 81 13.35 -27.11 4.82
N PRO A 82 13.14 -27.11 6.16
CA PRO A 82 14.08 -27.77 7.05
C PRO A 82 14.08 -29.29 6.75
N PRO A 83 15.23 -29.97 6.83
CA PRO A 83 15.26 -31.42 6.70
C PRO A 83 14.47 -32.04 7.86
N MET A 84 13.60 -33.01 7.55
CA MET A 84 12.90 -33.83 8.54
C MET A 84 13.87 -34.72 9.32
#